data_AF-A0A2V5Y0W4-F1
#
_entry.id   AF-A0A2V5Y0W4-F1
#
_cell.length_a   1.000
_cell.length_b   1.000
_cell.length_c   1.000
_cell.angle_alpha   90.00
_cell.angle_beta   90.00
_cell.angle_gamma   90.00
#
_symmetry.space_group_name_H-M   'P 1'
#
loop_
_entity.id
_entity.type
_entity.pdbx_description
1 polymer ?
#
loop_
_entity_poly.entity_id
_entity_poly.type
_entity_poly.pdbx_seq_one_letter_code
_entity_poly.pdbx_strand_id
1 'polypeptide(L)'
;MNLILRDAVEADLSAIIEIYNATVPTRMVTAELEPTTVEARLPWFRDHSPDEYPFWVAESDGRVIGWLNFKKFLPRGAYRGTAEISVYVDENFRRHGVAQRLLEEAIARAPSLGITALVGLIFGHNEPSLKLFDRLGFERWGFFPAVAQLDGVKRDLIVVGLHCPAPDSHPESFRGPVSAETTSHADAPQARCYKDCLNLMQTLMHYRQEPIHSALQKIRDKYSMLHLDVLLLIYHFSKICSGSILEIGAFVGGATIAAAFGVRDSGRQKKLIAIEPGGGVKHRRLGTRNILRDLERNLARQRVSKMVTLIKGRSFAPETISAVHQALGSEEIGLLILDADAGKRRDIECYRDKLADGCWMVIDDYSGADSNVKSAPSRADVDALVAAGALEPLGFYGWSTWVGRWRGGSS
;
A
#
# COMPACT_ATOMS: atom_id res chain seq x y z
N MET A 1 15.79 -23.37 29.29
CA MET A 1 15.68 -22.12 28.50
C MET A 1 14.21 -21.89 28.22
N ASN A 2 13.63 -20.80 28.71
CA ASN A 2 12.23 -20.47 28.46
C ASN A 2 12.15 -19.62 27.19
N LEU A 3 11.88 -20.26 26.04
CA LEU A 3 11.92 -19.61 24.74
C LEU A 3 10.55 -19.03 24.35
N ILE A 4 10.46 -17.71 24.29
CA ILE A 4 9.27 -16.96 23.90
C ILE A 4 9.50 -16.37 22.51
N LEU A 5 8.57 -16.60 21.58
CA LEU A 5 8.54 -15.93 20.29
C LEU A 5 7.52 -14.81 20.34
N ARG A 6 7.91 -13.61 19.87
CA ARG A 6 7.02 -12.45 19.81
C ARG A 6 7.41 -11.54 18.65
N ASP A 7 6.49 -10.66 18.26
CA ASP A 7 6.79 -9.59 17.32
C ASP A 7 7.91 -8.69 17.88
N ALA A 8 8.82 -8.34 16.98
CA ALA A 8 9.90 -7.42 17.26
C ALA A 8 9.34 -6.00 17.39
N VAL A 9 9.83 -5.26 18.37
CA VAL A 9 9.55 -3.82 18.53
C VAL A 9 10.82 -3.01 18.31
N GLU A 10 10.70 -1.69 18.08
CA GLU A 10 11.88 -0.84 17.82
C GLU A 10 12.94 -0.92 18.94
N ALA A 11 12.53 -1.18 20.18
CA ALA A 11 13.43 -1.36 21.32
C ALA A 11 14.34 -2.60 21.18
N ASP A 12 13.92 -3.62 20.41
CA ASP A 12 14.74 -4.81 20.14
C ASP A 12 15.82 -4.57 19.09
N LEU A 13 15.76 -3.45 18.35
CA LEU A 13 16.61 -3.22 17.19
C LEU A 13 18.10 -3.23 17.54
N SER A 14 18.48 -2.75 18.74
CA SER A 14 19.88 -2.86 19.20
C SER A 14 20.34 -4.32 19.25
N ALA A 15 19.57 -5.18 19.92
CA ALA A 15 19.90 -6.59 20.08
C ALA A 15 19.88 -7.35 18.73
N ILE A 16 18.93 -7.02 17.86
CA ILE A 16 18.85 -7.57 16.49
C ILE A 16 20.14 -7.26 15.71
N ILE A 17 20.59 -6.01 15.76
CA ILE A 17 21.79 -5.54 15.05
C ILE A 17 23.06 -6.07 15.68
N GLU A 18 23.11 -6.22 17.01
CA GLU A 18 24.22 -6.90 17.70
C GLU A 18 24.36 -8.36 17.23
N ILE A 19 23.27 -9.13 17.21
CA ILE A 19 23.26 -10.51 16.70
C ILE A 19 23.68 -10.55 15.23
N TYR A 20 23.19 -9.63 14.40
CA TYR A 20 23.55 -9.56 12.99
C TYR A 20 25.04 -9.28 12.79
N ASN A 21 25.55 -8.23 13.43
CA ASN A 21 26.93 -7.78 13.30
C ASN A 21 27.93 -8.82 13.80
N ALA A 22 27.59 -9.61 14.82
CA ALA A 22 28.40 -10.73 15.27
C ALA A 22 28.61 -11.81 14.18
N THR A 23 27.72 -11.89 13.17
CA THR A 23 27.88 -12.83 12.05
C THR A 23 28.73 -12.28 10.90
N VAL A 24 28.83 -10.96 10.73
CA VAL A 24 29.59 -10.31 9.64
C VAL A 24 31.05 -10.80 9.55
N PRO A 25 31.85 -10.84 10.63
CA PRO A 25 33.26 -11.26 10.54
C PRO A 25 33.41 -12.77 10.30
N THR A 26 32.35 -13.56 10.52
CA THR A 26 32.41 -15.02 10.32
C THR A 26 32.41 -15.40 8.85
N ARG A 27 31.90 -14.52 7.96
CA ARG A 27 31.71 -14.79 6.52
C ARG A 27 30.87 -16.04 6.22
N MET A 28 30.02 -16.46 7.16
CA MET A 28 29.20 -17.68 7.05
C MET A 28 27.76 -17.40 6.59
N VAL A 29 27.20 -16.23 6.89
CA VAL A 29 25.74 -16.02 6.84
C VAL A 29 25.31 -14.84 5.98
N THR A 30 26.11 -13.76 5.93
CA THR A 30 25.75 -12.53 5.21
C THR A 30 26.80 -12.11 4.20
N ALA A 31 26.35 -11.49 3.11
CA ALA A 31 27.18 -10.86 2.10
C ALA A 31 27.59 -9.41 2.45
N GLU A 32 27.07 -8.85 3.54
CA GLU A 32 27.59 -7.59 4.07
C GLU A 32 29.03 -7.78 4.54
N LEU A 33 29.91 -6.90 4.06
CA LEU A 33 31.34 -6.97 4.38
C LEU A 33 31.69 -6.22 5.65
N GLU A 34 30.91 -5.19 5.98
CA GLU A 34 31.11 -4.31 7.13
C GLU A 34 29.90 -4.36 8.09
N PRO A 35 30.11 -4.17 9.40
CA PRO A 35 29.03 -4.03 10.36
C PRO A 35 28.11 -2.85 10.01
N THR A 36 26.83 -2.98 10.37
CA THR A 36 25.82 -1.92 10.18
C THR A 36 25.46 -1.26 11.50
N THR A 37 24.83 -0.09 11.48
CA THR A 37 24.32 0.58 12.69
C THR A 37 22.80 0.45 12.82
N VAL A 38 22.30 0.72 14.03
CA VAL A 38 20.86 0.80 14.34
C VAL A 38 20.18 1.86 13.48
N GLU A 39 20.77 3.05 13.36
CA GLU A 39 20.23 4.18 12.59
C GLU A 39 20.10 3.83 11.11
N ALA A 40 21.10 3.15 10.55
CA ALA A 40 21.10 2.72 9.16
C ALA A 40 20.03 1.65 8.87
N ARG A 41 19.70 0.83 9.87
CA ARG A 41 18.74 -0.29 9.73
C ARG A 41 17.34 0.02 10.23
N LEU A 42 17.13 1.18 10.85
CA LEU A 42 15.81 1.63 11.27
C LEU A 42 14.78 1.69 10.12
N PRO A 43 15.13 2.18 8.90
CA PRO A 43 14.20 2.13 7.77
C PRO A 43 13.86 0.70 7.34
N TRP A 44 14.84 -0.20 7.38
CA TRP A 44 14.62 -1.63 7.10
C TRP A 44 13.68 -2.23 8.13
N PHE A 45 13.89 -1.97 9.43
CA PHE A 45 13.01 -2.43 10.50
C PHE A 45 11.57 -1.90 10.33
N ARG A 46 11.40 -0.64 9.93
CA ARG A 46 10.08 -0.02 9.72
C ARG A 46 9.34 -0.46 8.46
N ASP A 47 10.01 -1.14 7.52
CA ASP A 47 9.37 -1.71 6.32
C ASP A 47 8.65 -3.04 6.62
N HIS A 48 8.82 -3.60 7.82
CA HIS A 48 8.14 -4.83 8.23
C HIS A 48 6.66 -4.57 8.54
N SER A 49 5.82 -5.57 8.25
CA SER A 49 4.39 -5.53 8.50
C SER A 49 4.00 -6.78 9.28
N PRO A 50 3.51 -6.69 10.52
CA PRO A 50 3.11 -7.86 11.31
C PRO A 50 2.07 -8.76 10.59
N ASP A 51 1.26 -8.16 9.71
CA ASP A 51 0.16 -8.83 9.02
C ASP A 51 0.54 -9.38 7.63
N GLU A 52 1.68 -8.97 7.06
CA GLU A 52 2.13 -9.42 5.73
C GLU A 52 3.54 -10.03 5.73
N TYR A 53 4.49 -9.35 6.38
CA TYR A 53 5.91 -9.73 6.43
C TYR A 53 6.43 -9.49 7.85
N PRO A 54 6.12 -10.41 8.79
CA PRO A 54 6.42 -10.20 10.19
C PRO A 54 7.92 -10.25 10.48
N PHE A 55 8.28 -9.67 11.62
CA PHE A 55 9.60 -9.74 12.22
C PHE A 55 9.44 -10.26 13.64
N TRP A 56 10.00 -11.42 13.93
CA TRP A 56 9.97 -12.02 15.25
C TRP A 56 11.33 -12.02 15.91
N VAL A 57 11.30 -11.84 17.23
CA VAL A 57 12.43 -12.11 18.11
C VAL A 57 12.13 -13.36 18.93
N ALA A 58 13.19 -14.13 19.16
CA ALA A 58 13.22 -15.22 20.12
C ALA A 58 13.88 -14.68 21.41
N GLU A 59 13.13 -14.71 22.51
CA GLU A 59 13.55 -14.20 23.80
C GLU A 59 13.73 -15.35 24.81
N SER A 60 14.77 -15.29 25.62
CA SER A 60 14.91 -16.09 26.85
C SER A 60 15.37 -15.17 27.97
N ASP A 61 14.70 -15.26 29.13
CA ASP A 61 15.07 -14.55 30.35
C ASP A 61 15.24 -13.03 30.14
N GLY A 62 14.35 -12.41 29.36
CA GLY A 62 14.37 -10.97 29.06
C GLY A 62 15.39 -10.54 28.00
N ARG A 63 16.15 -11.48 27.41
CA ARG A 63 17.15 -11.20 26.37
C ARG A 63 16.72 -11.76 25.02
N VAL A 64 16.83 -10.95 23.98
CA VAL A 64 16.72 -11.42 22.59
C VAL A 64 17.94 -12.28 22.27
N ILE A 65 17.70 -13.54 21.91
CA ILE A 65 18.74 -14.55 21.62
C ILE A 65 18.72 -15.03 20.16
N GLY A 66 17.77 -14.55 19.38
CA GLY A 66 17.67 -14.84 17.95
C GLY A 66 16.50 -14.09 17.36
N TRP A 67 16.41 -14.10 16.04
CA TRP A 67 15.34 -13.44 15.32
C TRP A 67 15.13 -14.03 13.94
N LEU A 68 13.92 -13.84 13.41
CA LEU A 68 13.55 -14.21 12.05
C LEU A 68 12.72 -13.08 11.44
N ASN A 69 12.98 -12.76 10.19
CA ASN A 69 12.13 -11.84 9.45
C ASN A 69 11.68 -12.43 8.12
N PHE A 70 10.53 -11.94 7.66
CA PHE A 70 10.02 -12.15 6.32
C PHE A 70 10.29 -10.91 5.49
N LYS A 71 10.55 -11.09 4.20
CA LYS A 71 10.60 -10.00 3.23
C LYS A 71 10.03 -10.43 1.88
N LYS A 72 9.64 -9.44 1.10
CA LYS A 72 9.20 -9.64 -0.29
C LYS A 72 10.32 -10.32 -1.08
N PHE A 73 10.01 -11.45 -1.72
CA PHE A 73 11.01 -12.20 -2.50
C PHE A 73 11.45 -11.43 -3.76
N LEU A 74 10.51 -11.07 -4.63
CA LEU A 74 10.78 -10.30 -5.85
C LEU A 74 9.66 -9.27 -6.10
N PRO A 75 9.96 -8.11 -6.70
CA PRO A 75 9.03 -6.98 -6.79
C PRO A 75 7.90 -7.16 -7.83
N ARG A 76 7.68 -8.37 -8.35
CA ARG A 76 6.68 -8.66 -9.39
C ARG A 76 5.47 -9.36 -8.80
N GLY A 77 4.26 -8.97 -9.23
CA GLY A 77 2.99 -9.41 -8.63
C GLY A 77 2.77 -10.93 -8.59
N ALA A 78 3.31 -11.68 -9.54
CA ALA A 78 3.20 -13.14 -9.56
C ALA A 78 3.93 -13.83 -8.38
N TYR A 79 4.87 -13.13 -7.72
CA TYR A 79 5.60 -13.63 -6.55
C TYR A 79 4.98 -13.18 -5.22
N ARG A 80 3.77 -12.59 -5.21
CA ARG A 80 3.14 -12.09 -3.97
C ARG A 80 2.94 -13.18 -2.91
N GLY A 81 2.71 -14.42 -3.32
CA GLY A 81 2.59 -15.56 -2.42
C GLY A 81 3.94 -16.15 -1.99
N THR A 82 5.07 -15.52 -2.32
CA THR A 82 6.42 -16.01 -1.99
C THR A 82 7.14 -14.99 -1.10
N ALA A 83 7.58 -15.45 0.07
CA ALA A 83 8.39 -14.64 0.97
C ALA A 83 9.81 -15.21 1.07
N GLU A 84 10.80 -14.32 1.10
CA GLU A 84 12.14 -14.71 1.53
C GLU A 84 12.21 -14.57 3.05
N ILE A 85 12.87 -15.52 3.71
CA ILE A 85 13.07 -15.51 5.16
C ILE A 85 14.55 -15.44 5.51
N SER A 86 14.87 -14.73 6.59
CA SER A 86 16.21 -14.74 7.17
C SER A 86 16.12 -15.05 8.66
N VAL A 87 17.02 -15.90 9.15
CA VAL A 87 17.06 -16.34 10.56
C VAL A 87 18.46 -16.21 11.11
N TYR A 88 18.59 -15.59 12.29
CA TYR A 88 19.86 -15.37 12.97
C TYR A 88 19.72 -15.73 14.46
N VAL A 89 20.78 -16.28 15.03
CA VAL A 89 20.83 -16.71 16.42
C VAL A 89 22.14 -16.23 17.04
N ASP A 90 22.03 -15.64 18.23
CA ASP A 90 23.16 -15.28 19.09
C ASP A 90 24.10 -16.48 19.22
N GLU A 91 25.40 -16.24 19.10
CA GLU A 91 26.40 -17.31 19.08
C GLU A 91 26.35 -18.23 20.31
N ASN A 92 26.01 -17.67 21.48
CA ASN A 92 25.94 -18.40 22.74
C ASN A 92 24.71 -19.32 22.82
N PHE A 93 23.72 -19.10 21.95
CA PHE A 93 22.45 -19.82 21.92
C PHE A 93 22.30 -20.69 20.67
N ARG A 94 23.35 -20.80 19.85
CA ARG A 94 23.37 -21.74 18.71
C ARG A 94 23.29 -23.18 19.20
N ARG A 95 22.71 -24.06 18.39
CA ARG A 95 22.48 -25.50 18.68
C ARG A 95 21.53 -25.77 19.87
N HIS A 96 20.84 -24.76 20.39
CA HIS A 96 19.79 -24.91 21.41
C HIS A 96 18.36 -24.92 20.83
N GLY A 97 18.23 -25.16 19.51
CA GLY A 97 16.92 -25.23 18.84
C GLY A 97 16.25 -23.89 18.53
N VAL A 98 16.88 -22.74 18.81
CA VAL A 98 16.29 -21.40 18.59
C VAL A 98 15.88 -21.18 17.13
N ALA A 99 16.81 -21.38 16.18
CA ALA A 99 16.53 -21.23 14.76
C ALA A 99 15.47 -22.23 14.27
N GLN A 100 15.50 -23.46 14.78
CA GLN A 100 14.52 -24.49 14.44
C GLN A 100 13.12 -24.02 14.83
N ARG A 101 12.93 -23.55 16.07
CA ARG A 101 11.64 -23.05 16.55
C ARG A 101 11.14 -21.82 15.79
N LEU A 102 12.03 -20.88 15.45
CA LEU A 102 11.66 -19.72 14.62
C LEU A 102 11.18 -20.16 13.23
N LEU A 103 11.88 -21.10 12.60
CA LEU A 103 11.52 -21.62 11.28
C LEU A 103 10.23 -22.45 11.32
N GLU A 104 10.04 -23.32 12.31
CA GLU A 104 8.80 -24.08 12.50
C GLU A 104 7.59 -23.14 12.64
N GLU A 105 7.72 -22.08 13.44
CA GLU A 105 6.69 -21.05 13.56
C GLU A 105 6.43 -20.33 12.23
N ALA A 106 7.50 -20.02 11.47
CA ALA A 106 7.39 -19.37 10.17
C ALA A 106 6.63 -20.24 9.16
N ILE A 107 6.92 -21.53 9.12
CA ILE A 107 6.24 -22.51 8.27
C ILE A 107 4.77 -22.62 8.65
N ALA A 108 4.46 -22.71 9.96
CA ALA A 108 3.09 -22.83 10.46
C ALA A 108 2.25 -21.58 10.19
N ARG A 109 2.84 -20.38 10.33
CA ARG A 109 2.10 -19.11 10.21
C ARG A 109 2.01 -18.59 8.78
N ALA A 110 2.90 -19.00 7.88
CA ALA A 110 2.93 -18.55 6.49
C ALA A 110 1.57 -18.61 5.75
N PRO A 111 0.78 -19.71 5.83
CA PRO A 111 -0.52 -19.76 5.15
C PRO A 111 -1.51 -18.67 5.61
N SER A 112 -1.52 -18.33 6.90
CA SER A 112 -2.39 -17.29 7.45
C SER A 112 -2.03 -15.88 6.97
N LEU A 113 -0.78 -15.69 6.53
CA LEU A 113 -0.26 -14.44 5.96
C LEU A 113 -0.43 -14.38 4.43
N GLY A 114 -1.12 -15.37 3.83
CA GLY A 114 -1.22 -15.49 2.38
C GLY A 114 0.08 -15.94 1.68
N ILE A 115 1.05 -16.45 2.44
CA ILE A 115 2.34 -16.93 1.93
C ILE A 115 2.22 -18.42 1.60
N THR A 116 2.42 -18.72 0.32
CA THR A 116 2.35 -20.07 -0.28
C THR A 116 3.73 -20.72 -0.46
N ALA A 117 4.80 -19.94 -0.38
CA ALA A 117 6.18 -20.44 -0.48
C ALA A 117 7.15 -19.60 0.35
N LEU A 118 8.08 -20.27 1.04
CA LEU A 118 9.20 -19.66 1.75
C LEU A 118 10.49 -19.94 1.02
N VAL A 119 11.36 -18.92 0.92
CA VAL A 119 12.66 -19.00 0.26
C VAL A 119 13.77 -18.57 1.22
N GLY A 120 14.85 -19.35 1.27
CA GLY A 120 16.08 -19.02 1.99
C GLY A 120 17.26 -18.90 1.02
N LEU A 121 18.12 -17.90 1.25
CA LEU A 121 19.37 -17.69 0.52
C LEU A 121 20.54 -18.04 1.45
N ILE A 122 21.26 -19.14 1.17
CA ILE A 122 22.26 -19.69 2.07
C ILE A 122 23.58 -19.86 1.31
N PHE A 123 24.70 -19.38 1.86
CA PHE A 123 26.00 -19.68 1.27
C PHE A 123 26.28 -21.18 1.24
N GLY A 124 26.85 -21.66 0.13
CA GLY A 124 27.08 -23.10 -0.08
C GLY A 124 27.96 -23.76 0.98
N HIS A 125 28.85 -23.00 1.62
CA HIS A 125 29.74 -23.45 2.70
C HIS A 125 29.14 -23.30 4.11
N ASN A 126 27.83 -23.01 4.23
CA ASN A 126 27.13 -22.97 5.52
C ASN A 126 26.32 -24.25 5.71
N GLU A 127 27.03 -25.38 5.85
CA GLU A 127 26.43 -26.71 6.02
C GLU A 127 25.50 -26.81 7.24
N PRO A 128 25.78 -26.16 8.40
CA PRO A 128 24.85 -26.19 9.53
C PRO A 128 23.47 -25.61 9.17
N SER A 129 23.43 -24.49 8.43
CA SER A 129 22.16 -23.89 7.98
C SER A 129 21.47 -24.77 6.94
N LEU A 130 22.21 -25.27 5.95
CA LEU A 130 21.67 -26.17 4.92
C LEU A 130 21.03 -27.41 5.54
N LYS A 131 21.68 -28.05 6.52
CA LYS A 131 21.13 -29.21 7.25
C LYS A 131 19.94 -28.87 8.14
N LEU A 132 19.82 -27.63 8.61
CA LEU A 132 18.65 -27.20 9.37
C LEU A 132 17.44 -27.05 8.44
N PHE A 133 17.61 -26.35 7.32
CA PHE A 133 16.55 -26.15 6.33
C PHE A 133 16.09 -27.49 5.72
N ASP A 134 17.02 -28.36 5.35
CA ASP A 134 16.74 -29.72 4.83
C ASP A 134 15.89 -30.56 5.81
N ARG A 135 16.23 -30.54 7.11
CA ARG A 135 15.45 -31.24 8.15
C ARG A 135 14.03 -30.70 8.34
N LEU A 136 13.79 -29.44 7.97
CA LEU A 136 12.48 -28.80 8.03
C LEU A 136 11.72 -28.91 6.69
N GLY A 137 12.23 -29.72 5.76
CA GLY A 137 11.57 -30.02 4.48
C GLY A 137 11.84 -29.01 3.37
N PHE A 138 12.75 -28.05 3.56
CA PHE A 138 13.16 -27.17 2.46
C PHE A 138 14.00 -27.94 1.44
N GLU A 139 13.69 -27.74 0.17
CA GLU A 139 14.38 -28.32 -0.96
C GLU A 139 15.32 -27.31 -1.63
N ARG A 140 16.32 -27.79 -2.35
CA ARG A 140 17.18 -26.90 -3.16
C ARG A 140 16.47 -26.52 -4.46
N TRP A 141 16.14 -25.26 -4.63
CA TRP A 141 15.51 -24.73 -5.85
C TRP A 141 16.49 -24.02 -6.79
N GLY A 142 17.67 -23.62 -6.30
CA GLY A 142 18.66 -22.93 -7.12
C GLY A 142 20.09 -23.06 -6.59
N PHE A 143 21.04 -22.95 -7.51
CA PHE A 143 22.47 -22.93 -7.24
C PHE A 143 23.15 -21.88 -8.10
N PHE A 144 23.82 -20.92 -7.46
CA PHE A 144 24.55 -19.85 -8.11
C PHE A 144 26.04 -20.00 -7.80
N PRO A 145 26.83 -20.57 -8.72
CA PRO A 145 28.24 -20.82 -8.48
C PRO A 145 29.04 -19.53 -8.44
N ALA A 146 29.92 -19.40 -7.44
CA ALA A 146 30.93 -18.35 -7.33
C ALA A 146 30.38 -16.92 -7.49
N VAL A 147 29.12 -16.71 -7.08
CA VAL A 147 28.35 -15.47 -7.33
C VAL A 147 28.71 -14.34 -6.37
N ALA A 148 29.24 -14.66 -5.19
CA ALA A 148 29.66 -13.69 -4.20
C ALA A 148 31.18 -13.74 -4.00
N GLN A 149 31.79 -12.63 -3.59
CA GLN A 149 33.20 -12.55 -3.23
C GLN A 149 33.33 -12.03 -1.80
N LEU A 150 33.90 -12.85 -0.91
CA LEU A 150 34.17 -12.51 0.50
C LEU A 150 35.68 -12.56 0.71
N ASP A 151 36.29 -11.40 0.97
CA ASP A 151 37.74 -11.25 1.23
C ASP A 151 38.61 -11.96 0.17
N GLY A 152 38.24 -11.80 -1.11
CA GLY A 152 38.93 -12.42 -2.25
C GLY A 152 38.50 -13.85 -2.57
N VAL A 153 37.79 -14.54 -1.67
CA VAL A 153 37.29 -15.91 -1.87
C VAL A 153 35.91 -15.88 -2.52
N LYS A 154 35.76 -16.55 -3.67
CA LYS A 154 34.45 -16.71 -4.31
C LYS A 154 33.59 -17.72 -3.55
N ARG A 155 32.32 -17.39 -3.34
CA ARG A 155 31.34 -18.20 -2.61
C ARG A 155 30.12 -18.48 -3.46
N ASP A 156 29.62 -19.71 -3.32
CA ASP A 156 28.38 -20.15 -3.94
C ASP A 156 27.18 -19.71 -3.11
N LEU A 157 26.05 -19.48 -3.77
CA LEU A 157 24.76 -19.27 -3.11
C LEU A 157 23.81 -20.42 -3.48
N ILE A 158 23.21 -21.03 -2.46
CA ILE A 158 22.17 -22.04 -2.59
C ILE A 158 20.84 -21.39 -2.23
N VAL A 159 19.87 -21.51 -3.13
CA VAL A 159 18.49 -21.11 -2.89
C VAL A 159 17.73 -22.35 -2.44
N VAL A 160 17.24 -22.30 -1.21
CA VAL A 160 16.37 -23.33 -0.66
C VAL A 160 14.93 -22.81 -0.60
N GLY A 161 13.95 -23.67 -0.79
CA GLY A 161 12.56 -23.28 -0.73
C GLY A 161 11.65 -24.38 -0.21
N LEU A 162 10.52 -23.97 0.33
CA LEU A 162 9.47 -24.84 0.84
C LEU A 162 8.13 -24.30 0.36
N HIS A 163 7.30 -25.15 -0.23
CA HIS A 163 5.90 -24.84 -0.44
C HIS A 163 5.15 -25.01 0.87
N CYS A 164 4.46 -23.97 1.32
CA CYS A 164 3.66 -24.04 2.53
C CYS A 164 2.44 -24.93 2.27
N PRO A 165 2.01 -25.75 3.25
CA PRO A 165 0.74 -26.47 3.15
C PRO A 165 -0.39 -25.48 2.86
N ALA A 166 -1.34 -25.87 2.00
CA ALA A 166 -2.58 -25.12 1.89
C ALA A 166 -3.18 -24.99 3.31
N PRO A 167 -3.72 -23.82 3.70
CA PRO A 167 -4.38 -23.71 5.00
C PRO A 167 -5.43 -24.81 5.07
N ASP A 168 -5.41 -25.59 6.16
CA ASP A 168 -6.38 -26.67 6.37
C ASP A 168 -7.77 -26.12 6.09
N SER A 169 -8.36 -26.60 5.00
CA SER A 169 -9.77 -26.43 4.76
C SER A 169 -10.48 -27.22 5.85
N HIS A 170 -10.86 -26.57 6.94
CA HIS A 170 -11.83 -27.16 7.85
C HIS A 170 -13.07 -27.56 7.01
N PRO A 171 -13.52 -28.83 7.09
CA PRO A 171 -14.76 -29.24 6.48
C PRO A 171 -15.92 -28.63 7.28
N GLU A 172 -17.02 -28.37 6.58
CA GLU A 172 -18.31 -27.90 7.10
C GLU A 172 -18.47 -26.38 7.35
N SER A 173 -18.69 -25.63 6.27
CA SER A 173 -19.99 -24.95 6.13
C SER A 173 -20.24 -24.58 4.66
N PHE A 174 -21.44 -24.94 4.19
CA PHE A 174 -22.00 -24.73 2.85
C PHE A 174 -21.38 -25.53 1.68
N ARG A 175 -21.60 -26.85 1.70
CA ARG A 175 -21.92 -27.60 0.48
C ARG A 175 -23.41 -27.93 0.45
N GLY A 176 -24.21 -27.00 -0.06
CA GLY A 176 -25.48 -27.38 -0.70
C GLY A 176 -25.17 -28.01 -2.07
N PRO A 177 -25.98 -28.97 -2.56
CA PRO A 177 -25.68 -29.66 -3.80
C PRO A 177 -25.83 -28.67 -4.96
N VAL A 178 -24.72 -28.32 -5.61
CA VAL A 178 -24.78 -27.71 -6.95
C VAL A 178 -24.91 -28.87 -7.92
N SER A 179 -26.16 -29.24 -8.21
CA SER A 179 -26.49 -29.93 -9.45
C SER A 179 -26.05 -29.06 -10.61
N ALA A 180 -25.30 -29.66 -11.53
CA ALA A 180 -24.91 -29.04 -12.79
C ALA A 180 -26.16 -28.80 -13.64
N GLU A 181 -26.79 -27.64 -13.46
CA GLU A 181 -27.66 -27.06 -14.47
C GLU A 181 -26.99 -25.84 -15.06
N THR A 182 -26.81 -25.93 -16.37
CA THR A 182 -26.23 -24.92 -17.23
C THR A 182 -27.24 -23.78 -17.35
N THR A 183 -27.16 -22.78 -16.49
CA THR A 183 -27.91 -21.53 -16.65
C THR A 183 -26.97 -20.34 -16.65
N SER A 184 -26.98 -19.63 -17.78
CA SER A 184 -26.29 -18.37 -17.99
C SER A 184 -26.75 -17.32 -16.98
N HIS A 185 -25.89 -16.98 -16.02
CA HIS A 185 -26.05 -15.79 -15.19
C HIS A 185 -24.80 -14.92 -15.31
N ALA A 186 -24.69 -14.24 -16.45
CA ALA A 186 -24.15 -12.89 -16.45
C ALA A 186 -25.13 -12.01 -15.65
N ASP A 187 -24.61 -11.07 -14.86
CA ASP A 187 -25.36 -10.09 -14.05
C ASP A 187 -25.69 -10.45 -12.58
N ALA A 188 -24.67 -10.84 -11.80
CA ALA A 188 -24.69 -10.63 -10.35
C ALA A 188 -23.89 -9.36 -9.97
N PRO A 189 -24.43 -8.43 -9.15
CA PRO A 189 -23.76 -7.17 -8.75
C PRO A 189 -22.36 -7.39 -8.17
N GLN A 190 -22.18 -8.48 -7.41
CA GLN A 190 -20.93 -8.82 -6.77
C GLN A 190 -19.86 -9.29 -7.77
N ALA A 191 -20.24 -10.04 -8.81
CA ALA A 191 -19.32 -10.45 -9.89
C ALA A 191 -18.83 -9.26 -10.72
N ARG A 192 -19.70 -8.24 -10.92
CA ARG A 192 -19.34 -6.99 -11.59
C ARG A 192 -18.35 -6.16 -10.78
N CYS A 193 -18.57 -6.03 -9.47
CA CYS A 193 -17.66 -5.34 -8.55
C CYS A 193 -16.25 -5.98 -8.56
N TYR A 194 -16.15 -7.32 -8.45
CA TYR A 194 -14.87 -8.03 -8.52
C TYR A 194 -14.11 -7.78 -9.84
N LYS A 195 -14.84 -7.79 -10.96
CA LYS A 195 -14.25 -7.51 -12.27
C LYS A 195 -13.73 -6.08 -12.34
N ASP A 196 -14.47 -5.11 -11.81
CA ASP A 196 -14.04 -3.71 -11.78
C ASP A 196 -12.80 -3.50 -10.89
N CYS A 197 -12.74 -4.13 -9.71
CA CYS A 197 -11.54 -4.13 -8.87
C CYS A 197 -10.32 -4.68 -9.62
N LEU A 198 -10.46 -5.82 -10.30
CA LEU A 198 -9.40 -6.44 -11.09
C LEU A 198 -8.96 -5.53 -12.24
N ASN A 199 -9.90 -4.90 -12.94
CA ASN A 199 -9.62 -3.97 -14.03
C ASN A 199 -8.80 -2.76 -13.54
N LEU A 200 -9.13 -2.20 -12.37
CA LEU A 200 -8.37 -1.09 -11.79
C LEU A 200 -6.93 -1.49 -11.43
N MET A 201 -6.74 -2.68 -10.84
CA MET A 201 -5.40 -3.21 -10.57
C MET A 201 -4.60 -3.38 -11.87
N GLN A 202 -5.18 -3.98 -12.90
CA GLN A 202 -4.54 -4.14 -14.21
C GLN A 202 -4.20 -2.80 -14.85
N THR A 203 -5.09 -1.82 -14.73
CA THR A 203 -4.89 -0.45 -15.23
C THR A 203 -3.70 0.23 -14.56
N LEU A 204 -3.59 0.12 -13.24
CA LEU A 204 -2.43 0.63 -12.50
C LEU A 204 -1.14 -0.04 -12.94
N MET A 205 -1.15 -1.37 -13.13
CA MET A 205 0.01 -2.11 -13.63
C MET A 205 0.41 -1.66 -15.04
N HIS A 206 -0.56 -1.40 -15.91
CA HIS A 206 -0.29 -0.89 -17.26
C HIS A 206 0.37 0.48 -17.22
N TYR A 207 -0.16 1.43 -16.42
CA TYR A 207 0.43 2.76 -16.34
C TYR A 207 1.86 2.78 -15.81
N ARG A 208 2.31 1.78 -15.03
CA ARG A 208 3.71 1.68 -14.59
C ARG A 208 4.71 1.59 -15.73
N GLN A 209 4.26 1.17 -16.92
CA GLN A 209 5.08 1.12 -18.13
C GLN A 209 4.92 2.36 -19.02
N GLU A 210 4.00 3.27 -18.67
CA GLU A 210 3.68 4.45 -19.46
C GLU A 210 4.42 5.70 -18.95
N PRO A 211 4.72 6.69 -19.83
CA PRO A 211 5.39 7.93 -19.43
C PRO A 211 4.70 8.69 -18.29
N ILE A 212 3.37 8.55 -18.17
CA ILE A 212 2.57 9.20 -17.14
C ILE A 212 2.99 8.78 -15.72
N HIS A 213 3.44 7.54 -15.52
CA HIS A 213 3.89 7.08 -14.20
C HIS A 213 5.10 7.88 -13.72
N SER A 214 6.11 8.05 -14.57
CA SER A 214 7.29 8.87 -14.26
C SER A 214 6.94 10.35 -14.09
N ALA A 215 5.94 10.85 -14.83
CA ALA A 215 5.46 12.22 -14.67
C ALA A 215 4.78 12.42 -13.30
N LEU A 216 3.85 11.54 -12.93
CA LEU A 216 3.13 11.63 -11.65
C LEU A 216 4.01 11.30 -10.46
N GLN A 217 5.05 10.48 -10.62
CA GLN A 217 6.10 10.28 -9.61
C GLN A 217 6.78 11.60 -9.25
N LYS A 218 7.12 12.44 -10.24
CA LYS A 218 7.68 13.78 -10.01
C LYS A 218 6.67 14.72 -9.35
N ILE A 219 5.38 14.62 -9.71
CA ILE A 219 4.31 15.39 -9.07
C ILE A 219 4.16 14.99 -7.61
N ARG A 220 4.15 13.68 -7.31
CA ARG A 220 4.11 13.15 -5.94
C ARG A 220 5.21 13.75 -5.08
N ASP A 221 6.45 13.61 -5.54
CA ASP A 221 7.61 14.00 -4.75
C ASP A 221 7.68 15.51 -4.51
N LYS A 222 7.08 16.32 -5.38
CA LYS A 222 7.12 17.80 -5.28
C LYS A 222 5.86 18.44 -4.71
N TYR A 223 4.68 17.85 -4.90
CA TYR A 223 3.40 18.54 -4.73
C TYR A 223 2.30 17.71 -4.05
N SER A 224 2.55 16.46 -3.66
CA SER A 224 1.48 15.62 -3.08
C SER A 224 1.94 14.77 -1.89
N MET A 225 1.06 14.64 -0.90
CA MET A 225 1.16 13.64 0.17
C MET A 225 0.55 12.30 -0.25
N LEU A 226 -0.33 12.29 -1.26
CA LEU A 226 -0.96 11.08 -1.78
C LEU A 226 0.07 10.08 -2.33
N HIS A 227 -0.26 8.80 -2.20
CA HIS A 227 0.51 7.74 -2.82
C HIS A 227 0.47 7.82 -4.36
N LEU A 228 1.50 7.31 -5.03
CA LEU A 228 1.58 7.35 -6.49
C LEU A 228 0.40 6.66 -7.18
N ASP A 229 0.00 5.48 -6.68
CA ASP A 229 -1.13 4.73 -7.24
C ASP A 229 -2.44 5.54 -7.15
N VAL A 230 -2.62 6.38 -6.12
CA VAL A 230 -3.80 7.26 -5.98
C VAL A 230 -3.77 8.36 -7.03
N LEU A 231 -2.62 9.00 -7.26
CA LEU A 231 -2.46 9.99 -8.33
C LEU A 231 -2.73 9.37 -9.72
N LEU A 232 -2.31 8.12 -9.94
CA LEU A 232 -2.59 7.37 -11.17
C LEU A 232 -4.08 7.06 -11.34
N LEU A 233 -4.78 6.71 -10.26
CA LEU A 233 -6.23 6.53 -10.29
C LEU A 233 -6.95 7.85 -10.59
N ILE A 234 -6.57 8.95 -9.94
CA ILE A 234 -7.13 10.28 -10.22
C ILE A 234 -6.93 10.65 -11.69
N TYR A 235 -5.72 10.45 -12.23
CA TYR A 235 -5.43 10.63 -13.66
C TYR A 235 -6.35 9.75 -14.52
N HIS A 236 -6.47 8.47 -14.20
CA HIS A 236 -7.27 7.52 -14.96
C HIS A 236 -8.76 7.90 -14.95
N PHE A 237 -9.34 8.15 -13.79
CA PHE A 237 -10.75 8.54 -13.65
C PHE A 237 -11.03 9.87 -14.34
N SER A 238 -10.12 10.84 -14.22
CA SER A 238 -10.20 12.10 -14.94
C SER A 238 -10.16 11.90 -16.46
N LYS A 239 -9.45 10.87 -16.93
CA LYS A 239 -9.43 10.48 -18.33
C LYS A 239 -10.74 9.83 -18.79
N ILE A 240 -11.28 8.88 -18.02
CA ILE A 240 -12.41 8.03 -18.45
C ILE A 240 -13.80 8.54 -18.07
N CYS A 241 -13.94 9.39 -17.04
CA CYS A 241 -15.25 9.89 -16.63
C CYS A 241 -15.92 10.71 -17.74
N SER A 242 -17.25 10.72 -17.79
CA SER A 242 -18.02 11.50 -18.77
C SER A 242 -18.27 12.94 -18.33
N GLY A 243 -18.38 13.19 -17.02
CA GLY A 243 -18.73 14.48 -16.44
C GLY A 243 -17.54 15.38 -16.08
N SER A 244 -17.88 16.48 -15.41
CA SER A 244 -16.94 17.41 -14.80
C SER A 244 -16.27 16.81 -13.56
N ILE A 245 -15.19 17.44 -13.10
CA ILE A 245 -14.38 16.97 -11.97
C ILE A 245 -14.44 18.03 -10.87
N LEU A 246 -14.70 17.58 -9.65
CA LEU A 246 -14.65 18.40 -8.45
C LEU A 246 -13.59 17.86 -7.49
N GLU A 247 -12.66 18.71 -7.08
CA GLU A 247 -11.69 18.42 -6.04
C GLU A 247 -11.92 19.33 -4.84
N ILE A 248 -11.96 18.75 -3.65
CA ILE A 248 -12.09 19.47 -2.39
C ILE A 248 -10.84 19.21 -1.55
N GLY A 249 -10.12 20.29 -1.20
CA GLY A 249 -8.85 20.21 -0.50
C GLY A 249 -7.66 20.09 -1.47
N ALA A 250 -7.59 20.96 -2.48
CA ALA A 250 -6.56 20.88 -3.51
C ALA A 250 -5.11 21.03 -2.99
N PHE A 251 -4.94 21.63 -1.79
CA PHE A 251 -3.66 21.87 -1.15
C PHE A 251 -2.66 22.51 -2.12
N VAL A 252 -1.46 21.95 -2.30
CA VAL A 252 -0.44 22.48 -3.23
C VAL A 252 -0.52 21.89 -4.64
N GLY A 253 -1.58 21.12 -4.94
CA GLY A 253 -2.03 20.80 -6.30
C GLY A 253 -1.72 19.40 -6.81
N GLY A 254 -1.27 18.47 -5.96
CA GLY A 254 -0.89 17.12 -6.39
C GLY A 254 -1.99 16.37 -7.15
N ALA A 255 -3.17 16.23 -6.52
CA ALA A 255 -4.34 15.61 -7.13
C ALA A 255 -4.89 16.47 -8.29
N THR A 256 -4.99 17.79 -8.12
CA THR A 256 -5.38 18.73 -9.19
C THR A 256 -4.58 18.55 -10.48
N ILE A 257 -3.24 18.46 -10.36
CA ILE A 257 -2.35 18.29 -11.52
C ILE A 257 -2.56 16.93 -12.17
N ALA A 258 -2.73 15.86 -11.38
CA ALA A 258 -3.01 14.53 -11.90
C ALA A 258 -4.35 14.50 -12.66
N ALA A 259 -5.38 15.14 -12.11
CA ALA A 259 -6.68 15.27 -12.76
C ALA A 259 -6.56 16.06 -14.07
N ALA A 260 -5.86 17.20 -14.07
CA ALA A 260 -5.65 18.00 -15.26
C ALA A 260 -4.89 17.24 -16.36
N PHE A 261 -3.89 16.42 -16.02
CA PHE A 261 -3.25 15.53 -16.99
C PHE A 261 -4.24 14.52 -17.56
N GLY A 262 -5.12 13.95 -16.74
CA GLY A 262 -6.16 13.03 -17.18
C GLY A 262 -7.16 13.69 -18.14
N VAL A 263 -7.61 14.90 -17.83
CA VAL A 263 -8.48 15.70 -18.71
C VAL A 263 -7.81 15.95 -20.05
N ARG A 264 -6.55 16.42 -20.05
CA ARG A 264 -5.78 16.68 -21.27
C ARG A 264 -5.68 15.43 -22.14
N ASP A 265 -5.34 14.31 -21.54
CA ASP A 265 -5.10 13.06 -22.24
C ASP A 265 -6.40 12.30 -22.58
N SER A 266 -7.57 12.79 -22.12
CA SER A 266 -8.89 12.26 -22.49
C SER A 266 -9.34 12.67 -23.88
N GLY A 267 -8.77 13.76 -24.42
CA GLY A 267 -9.22 14.39 -25.66
C GLY A 267 -10.60 15.05 -25.57
N ARG A 268 -11.22 15.11 -24.38
CA ARG A 268 -12.52 15.75 -24.14
C ARG A 268 -12.35 17.03 -23.33
N GLN A 269 -13.18 18.02 -23.60
CA GLN A 269 -13.32 19.18 -22.73
C GLN A 269 -14.16 18.79 -21.51
N LYS A 270 -13.60 18.97 -20.32
CA LYS A 270 -14.26 18.73 -19.03
C LYS A 270 -13.91 19.89 -18.12
N LYS A 271 -14.83 20.33 -17.26
CA LYS A 271 -14.48 21.33 -16.24
C LYS A 271 -13.78 20.62 -15.10
N LEU A 272 -12.68 21.19 -14.64
CA LEU A 272 -11.97 20.78 -13.44
C LEU A 272 -12.05 21.93 -12.44
N ILE A 273 -12.81 21.72 -11.37
CA ILE A 273 -13.04 22.71 -10.32
C ILE A 273 -12.31 22.23 -9.08
N ALA A 274 -11.51 23.10 -8.48
CA ALA A 274 -10.75 22.82 -7.28
C ALA A 274 -11.16 23.81 -6.17
N ILE A 275 -11.51 23.30 -5.00
CA ILE A 275 -11.85 24.11 -3.82
C ILE A 275 -10.69 24.06 -2.84
N GLU A 276 -10.24 25.24 -2.38
CA GLU A 276 -9.20 25.36 -1.37
C GLU A 276 -9.45 26.58 -0.45
N PRO A 277 -9.62 26.39 0.88
CA PRO A 277 -9.80 27.51 1.80
C PRO A 277 -8.53 28.37 1.98
N GLY A 278 -7.36 27.81 1.68
CA GLY A 278 -6.06 28.44 1.89
C GLY A 278 -5.54 28.23 3.31
N GLY A 279 -4.60 29.08 3.72
CA GLY A 279 -3.87 28.91 4.99
C GLY A 279 -2.44 28.44 4.75
N GLY A 280 -1.83 27.82 5.77
CA GLY A 280 -0.46 27.32 5.72
C GLY A 280 -0.32 26.04 6.52
N VAL A 281 0.60 25.19 6.08
CA VAL A 281 0.88 23.87 6.68
C VAL A 281 2.37 23.77 6.98
N LYS A 282 2.70 23.41 8.22
CA LYS A 282 4.08 23.03 8.58
C LYS A 282 4.28 21.57 8.22
N HIS A 283 5.09 21.30 7.21
CA HIS A 283 5.44 19.95 6.79
C HIS A 283 6.89 19.92 6.29
N ARG A 284 7.64 18.85 6.60
CA ARG A 284 9.08 18.75 6.28
C ARG A 284 9.39 18.88 4.78
N ARG A 285 8.58 18.23 3.94
CA ARG A 285 8.69 18.24 2.47
C ARG A 285 7.81 19.26 1.76
N LEU A 286 6.53 19.31 2.10
CA LEU A 286 5.49 20.11 1.42
C LEU A 286 5.00 21.30 2.24
N GLY A 287 5.83 21.80 3.18
CA GLY A 287 5.44 22.93 4.01
C GLY A 287 5.16 24.18 3.18
N THR A 288 4.07 24.87 3.51
CA THR A 288 3.65 26.09 2.82
C THR A 288 3.15 27.13 3.81
N ARG A 289 3.47 28.41 3.55
CA ARG A 289 2.92 29.55 4.31
C ARG A 289 1.65 30.12 3.68
N ASN A 290 1.36 29.76 2.44
CA ASN A 290 0.19 30.21 1.69
C ASN A 290 -0.13 29.16 0.62
N ILE A 291 -1.05 28.27 0.96
CA ILE A 291 -1.47 27.13 0.12
C ILE A 291 -1.91 27.63 -1.26
N LEU A 292 -2.81 28.61 -1.33
CA LEU A 292 -3.38 29.11 -2.59
C LEU A 292 -2.31 29.67 -3.53
N ARG A 293 -1.38 30.48 -3.00
CA ARG A 293 -0.28 31.04 -3.81
C ARG A 293 0.62 29.93 -4.36
N ASP A 294 0.91 28.92 -3.54
CA ASP A 294 1.75 27.80 -3.96
C ASP A 294 1.03 26.90 -4.95
N LEU A 295 -0.27 26.65 -4.77
CA LEU A 295 -1.15 25.95 -5.69
C LEU A 295 -1.14 26.60 -7.07
N GLU A 296 -1.50 27.88 -7.16
CA GLU A 296 -1.52 28.65 -8.42
C GLU A 296 -0.17 28.59 -9.14
N ARG A 297 0.92 28.79 -8.39
CA ARG A 297 2.28 28.71 -8.92
C ARG A 297 2.60 27.31 -9.46
N ASN A 298 2.19 26.26 -8.75
CA ASN A 298 2.47 24.88 -9.15
C ASN A 298 1.65 24.47 -10.38
N LEU A 299 0.37 24.86 -10.45
CA LEU A 299 -0.47 24.70 -11.64
C LEU A 299 0.13 25.41 -12.86
N ALA A 300 0.68 26.62 -12.67
CA ALA A 300 1.32 27.37 -13.74
C ALA A 300 2.61 26.69 -14.23
N ARG A 301 3.44 26.19 -13.29
CA ARG A 301 4.65 25.42 -13.61
C ARG A 301 4.36 24.16 -14.41
N GLN A 302 3.24 23.49 -14.13
CA GLN A 302 2.81 22.31 -14.88
C GLN A 302 1.98 22.65 -16.14
N ARG A 303 1.78 23.95 -16.44
CA ARG A 303 1.03 24.47 -17.59
C ARG A 303 -0.44 24.00 -17.62
N VAL A 304 -1.05 23.83 -16.44
CA VAL A 304 -2.45 23.39 -16.30
C VAL A 304 -3.38 24.45 -15.72
N SER A 305 -2.88 25.64 -15.37
CA SER A 305 -3.70 26.70 -14.76
C SER A 305 -4.98 27.04 -15.53
N LYS A 306 -4.93 27.05 -16.87
CA LYS A 306 -6.09 27.37 -17.70
C LYS A 306 -7.16 26.27 -17.71
N MET A 307 -6.84 25.08 -17.22
CA MET A 307 -7.76 23.95 -17.14
C MET A 307 -8.52 23.90 -15.83
N VAL A 308 -8.06 24.64 -14.81
CA VAL A 308 -8.56 24.55 -13.43
C VAL A 308 -9.32 25.82 -13.08
N THR A 309 -10.57 25.67 -12.63
CA THR A 309 -11.32 26.74 -11.98
C THR A 309 -11.08 26.63 -10.47
N LEU A 310 -10.24 27.51 -9.92
CA LEU A 310 -9.94 27.53 -8.49
C LEU A 310 -10.98 28.38 -7.75
N ILE A 311 -11.66 27.77 -6.77
CA ILE A 311 -12.62 28.45 -5.89
C ILE A 311 -12.02 28.52 -4.48
N LYS A 312 -11.81 29.73 -4.00
CA LYS A 312 -11.29 29.99 -2.67
C LYS A 312 -12.42 29.96 -1.65
N GLY A 313 -12.42 28.97 -0.76
CA GLY A 313 -13.43 28.87 0.28
C GLY A 313 -13.50 27.50 0.92
N ARG A 314 -14.42 27.35 1.87
CA ARG A 314 -14.74 26.06 2.47
C ARG A 314 -15.83 25.39 1.63
N SER A 315 -15.68 24.11 1.33
CA SER A 315 -16.61 23.30 0.52
C SER A 315 -18.08 23.42 0.92
N PHE A 316 -18.35 23.65 2.20
CA PHE A 316 -19.68 23.73 2.78
C PHE A 316 -20.21 25.16 2.98
N ALA A 317 -19.44 26.19 2.60
CA ALA A 317 -19.89 27.56 2.70
C ALA A 317 -20.90 27.86 1.56
N PRO A 318 -22.06 28.50 1.82
CA PRO A 318 -23.08 28.76 0.80
C PRO A 318 -22.55 29.47 -0.45
N GLU A 319 -21.64 30.43 -0.28
CA GLU A 319 -21.00 31.15 -1.37
C GLU A 319 -20.09 30.26 -2.22
N THR A 320 -19.43 29.27 -1.61
CA THR A 320 -18.57 28.30 -2.32
C THR A 320 -19.43 27.31 -3.09
N ILE A 321 -20.50 26.80 -2.47
CA ILE A 321 -21.47 25.91 -3.13
C ILE A 321 -22.08 26.61 -4.35
N SER A 322 -22.54 27.86 -4.18
CA SER A 322 -23.09 28.66 -5.27
C SER A 322 -22.08 28.87 -6.41
N ALA A 323 -20.81 29.17 -6.09
CA ALA A 323 -19.76 29.33 -7.09
C ALA A 323 -19.47 28.04 -7.86
N VAL A 324 -19.46 26.88 -7.18
CA VAL A 324 -19.29 25.57 -7.83
C VAL A 324 -20.48 25.28 -8.75
N HIS A 325 -21.71 25.51 -8.29
CA HIS A 325 -22.92 25.29 -9.10
C HIS A 325 -22.94 26.20 -10.33
N GLN A 326 -22.52 27.46 -10.19
CA GLN A 326 -22.39 28.38 -11.30
C GLN A 326 -21.32 27.92 -12.30
N ALA A 327 -20.17 27.45 -11.82
CA ALA A 327 -19.09 26.95 -12.68
C ALA A 327 -19.50 25.67 -13.43
N LEU A 328 -20.16 24.73 -12.75
CA LEU A 328 -20.69 23.50 -13.37
C LEU A 328 -21.83 23.80 -14.35
N GLY A 329 -22.73 24.72 -14.03
CA GLY A 329 -23.95 24.95 -14.80
C GLY A 329 -24.85 23.71 -14.76
N SER A 330 -25.22 23.21 -15.94
CA SER A 330 -26.02 21.99 -16.10
C SER A 330 -25.19 20.69 -16.11
N GLU A 331 -23.88 20.76 -16.01
CA GLU A 331 -23.02 19.57 -16.03
C GLU A 331 -23.03 18.85 -14.69
N GLU A 332 -22.96 17.52 -14.75
CA GLU A 332 -22.79 16.65 -13.60
C GLU A 332 -21.30 16.37 -13.33
N ILE A 333 -21.00 16.01 -12.09
CA ILE A 333 -19.69 15.59 -11.60
C ILE A 333 -19.54 14.10 -11.87
N GLY A 334 -18.55 13.74 -12.70
CA GLY A 334 -18.18 12.36 -12.99
C GLY A 334 -16.99 11.84 -12.14
N LEU A 335 -16.28 12.73 -11.44
CA LEU A 335 -15.24 12.40 -10.47
C LEU A 335 -15.24 13.43 -9.33
N LEU A 336 -15.35 12.94 -8.09
CA LEU A 336 -15.18 13.71 -6.87
C LEU A 336 -13.93 13.24 -6.12
N ILE A 337 -13.02 14.18 -5.82
CA ILE A 337 -11.80 13.97 -5.05
C ILE A 337 -11.94 14.70 -3.72
N LEU A 338 -11.81 13.99 -2.60
CA LEU A 338 -11.97 14.52 -1.24
C LEU A 338 -10.70 14.37 -0.41
N ASP A 339 -9.85 15.39 -0.47
CA ASP A 339 -8.62 15.55 0.33
C ASP A 339 -8.81 16.66 1.39
N ALA A 340 -10.03 16.77 1.92
CA ALA A 340 -10.40 17.74 2.95
C ALA A 340 -10.26 17.15 4.36
N ASP A 341 -9.76 17.95 5.30
CA ASP A 341 -9.76 17.65 6.73
C ASP A 341 -11.20 17.49 7.26
N ALA A 342 -11.62 16.25 7.53
CA ALA A 342 -12.88 15.85 8.17
C ALA A 342 -14.21 16.26 7.47
N GLY A 343 -15.30 15.59 7.84
CA GLY A 343 -16.66 15.90 7.35
C GLY A 343 -16.89 15.47 5.90
N LYS A 344 -16.45 14.26 5.54
CA LYS A 344 -16.57 13.72 4.17
C LYS A 344 -18.04 13.59 3.76
N ARG A 345 -18.91 13.14 4.68
CA ARG A 345 -20.36 13.05 4.42
C ARG A 345 -20.96 14.41 4.15
N ARG A 346 -20.64 15.43 4.98
CA ARG A 346 -21.13 16.80 4.78
C ARG A 346 -20.77 17.31 3.39
N ASP A 347 -19.51 17.15 2.99
CA ASP A 347 -19.02 17.67 1.72
C ASP A 347 -19.63 16.93 0.52
N ILE A 348 -19.86 15.62 0.62
CA ILE A 348 -20.62 14.86 -0.40
C ILE A 348 -22.06 15.37 -0.50
N GLU A 349 -22.72 15.58 0.64
CA GLU A 349 -24.12 16.04 0.68
C GLU A 349 -24.29 17.46 0.12
N CYS A 350 -23.30 18.35 0.27
CA CYS A 350 -23.32 19.69 -0.34
C CYS A 350 -23.43 19.68 -1.87
N TYR A 351 -23.00 18.60 -2.54
CA TYR A 351 -22.95 18.51 -4.00
C TYR A 351 -23.69 17.30 -4.55
N ARG A 352 -24.53 16.63 -3.72
CA ARG A 352 -25.22 15.38 -4.07
C ARG A 352 -26.06 15.52 -5.35
N ASP A 353 -26.67 16.69 -5.55
CA ASP A 353 -27.55 17.01 -6.68
C ASP A 353 -26.79 17.14 -8.00
N LYS A 354 -25.46 17.24 -7.94
CA LYS A 354 -24.57 17.31 -9.10
C LYS A 354 -23.81 16.02 -9.35
N LEU A 355 -23.89 15.00 -8.51
CA LEU A 355 -23.16 13.75 -8.73
C LEU A 355 -23.85 12.90 -9.79
N ALA A 356 -23.15 12.59 -10.87
CA ALA A 356 -23.63 11.64 -11.88
C ALA A 356 -23.80 10.24 -11.28
N ASP A 357 -24.72 9.43 -11.83
CA ASP A 357 -24.76 8.00 -11.50
C ASP A 357 -23.43 7.33 -11.88
N GLY A 358 -22.88 6.56 -10.94
CA GLY A 358 -21.56 5.95 -11.09
C GLY A 358 -20.40 6.94 -11.02
N CYS A 359 -20.60 8.17 -10.52
CA CYS A 359 -19.53 9.15 -10.29
C CYS A 359 -18.38 8.50 -9.51
N TRP A 360 -17.16 8.65 -10.01
CA TRP A 360 -15.97 8.12 -9.36
C TRP A 360 -15.66 8.89 -8.10
N MET A 361 -15.30 8.18 -7.04
CA MET A 361 -15.05 8.76 -5.73
C MET A 361 -13.63 8.39 -5.28
N VAL A 362 -12.83 9.40 -4.95
CA VAL A 362 -11.49 9.24 -4.36
C VAL A 362 -11.47 10.01 -3.04
N ILE A 363 -11.42 9.30 -1.92
CA ILE A 363 -11.57 9.89 -0.58
C ILE A 363 -10.30 9.59 0.23
N ASP A 364 -9.49 10.61 0.48
CA ASP A 364 -8.26 10.46 1.26
C ASP A 364 -8.52 10.51 2.78
N ASP A 365 -7.55 10.01 3.57
CA ASP A 365 -7.61 9.89 5.03
C ASP A 365 -8.74 8.98 5.57
N TYR A 366 -9.11 7.95 4.82
CA TYR A 366 -10.03 6.90 5.27
C TYR A 366 -9.41 6.00 6.36
N SER A 367 -8.18 5.52 6.18
CA SER A 367 -7.48 4.65 7.14
C SER A 367 -6.26 5.34 7.72
N GLY A 368 -6.44 6.32 8.58
CA GLY A 368 -5.32 6.88 9.34
C GLY A 368 -4.89 5.92 10.45
N ALA A 369 -3.81 5.16 10.21
CA ALA A 369 -3.08 4.41 11.24
C ALA A 369 -2.31 5.40 12.12
N ASP A 370 -3.03 6.00 13.06
CA ASP A 370 -2.54 6.55 14.32
C ASP A 370 -3.76 7.16 15.01
N SER A 371 -3.79 7.10 16.34
CA SER A 371 -4.78 7.69 17.23
C SER A 371 -4.80 9.23 17.18
N ASN A 372 -4.97 9.81 15.99
CA ASN A 372 -5.24 11.22 15.76
C ASN A 372 -6.74 11.37 15.49
N VAL A 373 -7.37 12.26 16.25
CA VAL A 373 -8.80 12.61 16.27
C VAL A 373 -9.40 12.96 14.87
N LYS A 374 -8.57 13.10 13.83
CA LYS A 374 -8.95 13.48 12.47
C LYS A 374 -9.41 12.32 11.55
N SER A 375 -8.92 11.07 11.72
CA SER A 375 -9.21 9.97 10.78
C SER A 375 -10.49 9.20 11.10
N ALA A 376 -10.84 9.06 12.39
CA ALA A 376 -12.05 8.35 12.83
C ALA A 376 -13.37 8.91 12.24
N PRO A 377 -13.57 10.25 12.11
CA PRO A 377 -14.77 10.80 11.50
C PRO A 377 -14.88 10.50 10.00
N SER A 378 -13.76 10.51 9.27
CA SER A 378 -13.76 10.28 7.82
C SER A 378 -14.12 8.85 7.45
N ARG A 379 -13.60 7.86 8.20
CA ARG A 379 -13.99 6.46 8.03
C ARG A 379 -15.47 6.24 8.34
N ALA A 380 -15.94 6.75 9.48
CA ALA A 380 -17.32 6.60 9.90
C ALA A 380 -18.32 7.21 8.89
N ASP A 381 -18.00 8.38 8.33
CA ASP A 381 -18.79 9.01 7.27
C ASP A 381 -18.92 8.12 6.03
N VAL A 382 -17.80 7.59 5.54
CA VAL A 382 -17.76 6.74 4.33
C VAL A 382 -18.45 5.40 4.60
N ASP A 383 -18.17 4.75 5.72
CA ASP A 383 -18.77 3.46 6.10
C ASP A 383 -20.29 3.59 6.23
N ALA A 384 -20.79 4.70 6.79
CA ALA A 384 -22.21 4.95 6.90
C ALA A 384 -22.88 5.21 5.54
N LEU A 385 -22.17 5.80 4.57
CA LEU A 385 -22.66 5.95 3.19
C LEU A 385 -22.63 4.65 2.40
N VAL A 386 -21.63 3.79 2.62
CA VAL A 386 -21.57 2.44 2.06
C VAL A 386 -22.70 1.57 2.63
N ALA A 387 -22.91 1.60 3.95
CA ALA A 387 -24.00 0.87 4.60
C ALA A 387 -25.39 1.31 4.12
N ALA A 388 -25.55 2.59 3.76
CA ALA A 388 -26.77 3.13 3.17
C ALA A 388 -26.93 2.84 1.66
N GLY A 389 -25.97 2.14 1.04
CA GLY A 389 -25.98 1.83 -0.39
C GLY A 389 -25.69 3.01 -1.32
N ALA A 390 -25.36 4.19 -0.76
CA ALA A 390 -25.06 5.39 -1.56
C ALA A 390 -23.67 5.35 -2.20
N LEU A 391 -22.75 4.57 -1.61
CA LEU A 391 -21.40 4.34 -2.12
C LEU A 391 -21.14 2.86 -2.37
N GLU A 392 -20.66 2.53 -3.57
CA GLU A 392 -20.15 1.20 -3.93
C GLU A 392 -18.62 1.19 -3.78
N PRO A 393 -18.05 0.36 -2.89
CA PRO A 393 -16.59 0.28 -2.71
C PRO A 393 -15.92 -0.47 -3.86
N LEU A 394 -14.77 0.03 -4.31
CA LEU A 394 -13.90 -0.62 -5.30
C LEU A 394 -12.49 -0.92 -4.75
N GLY A 395 -12.14 -0.39 -3.57
CA GLY A 395 -10.97 -0.81 -2.82
C GLY A 395 -10.26 0.33 -2.09
N PHE A 396 -9.15 -0.04 -1.45
CA PHE A 396 -8.26 0.84 -0.72
C PHE A 396 -6.93 0.95 -1.44
N TYR A 397 -6.44 2.18 -1.58
CA TYR A 397 -5.21 2.47 -2.30
C TYR A 397 -4.35 3.42 -1.49
N GLY A 398 -3.03 3.29 -1.59
CA GLY A 398 -2.10 4.28 -1.06
C GLY A 398 -2.14 4.47 0.45
N TRP A 399 -2.37 3.38 1.21
CA TRP A 399 -2.38 3.31 2.68
C TRP A 399 -3.63 3.87 3.36
N SER A 400 -4.20 4.97 2.86
CA SER A 400 -5.33 5.64 3.52
C SER A 400 -6.44 6.12 2.59
N THR A 401 -6.40 5.87 1.28
CA THR A 401 -7.42 6.38 0.34
C THR A 401 -8.48 5.33 0.01
N TRP A 402 -9.75 5.65 0.25
CA TRP A 402 -10.90 4.86 -0.21
C TRP A 402 -11.27 5.25 -1.64
N VAL A 403 -11.55 4.25 -2.49
CA VAL A 403 -11.97 4.44 -3.88
C VAL A 403 -13.25 3.66 -4.16
N GLY A 404 -14.19 4.29 -4.86
CA GLY A 404 -15.47 3.67 -5.21
C GLY A 404 -16.30 4.49 -6.16
N ARG A 405 -17.62 4.24 -6.17
CA ARG A 405 -18.59 4.95 -6.99
C ARG A 405 -19.78 5.44 -6.19
N TRP A 406 -20.34 6.58 -6.61
CA TRP A 406 -21.64 7.04 -6.19
C TRP A 406 -22.74 6.22 -6.86
N ARG A 407 -23.73 5.77 -6.08
CA ARG A 407 -24.92 5.04 -6.56
C ARG A 407 -26.23 5.77 -6.33
N GLY A 408 -26.19 6.88 -5.59
CA GLY A 408 -27.38 7.53 -5.07
C GLY A 408 -27.94 6.75 -3.87
N GLY A 409 -28.37 7.47 -2.84
CA GLY A 409 -29.16 6.84 -1.79
C GLY A 409 -30.51 6.41 -2.35
N SER A 410 -30.95 5.19 -2.04
CA SER A 410 -32.38 4.85 -2.15
C SER A 410 -33.13 5.86 -1.27
N SER A 411 -34.04 6.62 -1.88
CA SER A 411 -34.97 7.51 -1.19
C SER A 411 -35.77 6.79 -0.11
#